data_AF-A0A960DNP5-F1
#
_entry.id   AF-A0A960DNP5-F1
#
_cell.length_a   1.000
_cell.length_b   1.000
_cell.length_c   1.000
_cell.angle_alpha   90.00
_cell.angle_beta   90.00
_cell.angle_gamma   90.00
#
_symmetry.space_group_name_H-M   'P 1'
#
loop_
_entity.id
_entity.type
_entity.pdbx_description
1 polymer ?
#
loop_
_entity_poly.entity_id
_entity_poly.type
_entity_poly.pdbx_seq_one_letter_code
_entity_poly.pdbx_strand_id
1 'polypeptide(L)'
;MWRGPAAADRAARAARWVTLAATALFWLVVCRWRPWTLFDVGGFSADFYDHQARSFWSLHFDVPASVAGIEGFLIGGKTYLYYGPFLALVRMPL
;
A
#
# COMPACT_ATOMS: atom_id res chain seq x y z
N MET A 1 -21.66 -29.25 17.92
CA MET A 1 -22.15 -29.84 16.64
C MET A 1 -20.96 -30.13 15.74
N TRP A 2 -20.52 -31.38 15.64
CA TRP A 2 -19.40 -31.80 14.79
C TRP A 2 -19.90 -31.95 13.34
N ARG A 3 -19.32 -31.23 12.38
CA ARG A 3 -19.66 -31.39 10.95
C ARG A 3 -18.89 -32.59 10.40
N GLY A 4 -19.57 -33.51 9.72
CA GLY A 4 -18.91 -34.65 9.08
C GLY A 4 -17.87 -34.20 8.04
N PRO A 5 -16.81 -35.00 7.78
CA PRO A 5 -15.64 -34.60 6.98
C PRO A 5 -16.02 -34.06 5.58
N ALA A 6 -16.96 -34.71 4.89
CA ALA A 6 -17.43 -34.23 3.58
C ALA A 6 -18.13 -32.85 3.59
N ALA A 7 -18.76 -32.47 4.71
CA ALA A 7 -19.36 -31.15 4.87
C ALA A 7 -18.30 -30.08 5.19
N ALA A 8 -17.26 -30.45 5.93
CA ALA A 8 -16.10 -29.60 6.17
C ALA A 8 -15.34 -29.31 4.86
N ASP A 9 -15.14 -30.32 4.00
CA ASP A 9 -14.47 -30.16 2.70
C ASP A 9 -15.23 -29.24 1.75
N ARG A 10 -16.57 -29.34 1.71
CA ARG A 10 -17.42 -28.43 0.92
C ARG A 10 -17.31 -26.99 1.41
N ALA A 11 -17.35 -26.78 2.73
CA ALA A 11 -17.22 -25.46 3.32
C ALA A 11 -15.84 -24.85 3.03
N ALA A 12 -14.77 -25.64 3.13
CA ALA A 12 -13.42 -25.19 2.80
C ALA A 12 -13.28 -24.80 1.32
N ARG A 13 -13.86 -25.59 0.40
CA ARG A 13 -13.90 -25.25 -1.03
C ARG A 13 -14.70 -23.97 -1.30
N ALA A 14 -15.86 -23.81 -0.68
CA ALA A 14 -16.67 -22.61 -0.81
C ALA A 14 -15.92 -21.38 -0.28
N ALA A 15 -15.28 -21.49 0.88
CA ALA A 15 -14.46 -20.43 1.45
C ALA A 15 -13.33 -20.01 0.50
N ARG A 16 -12.61 -20.97 -0.11
CA ARG A 16 -11.58 -20.66 -1.11
C ARG A 16 -12.12 -19.87 -2.29
N TRP A 17 -13.25 -20.29 -2.85
CA TRP A 17 -13.87 -19.57 -3.97
C TRP A 17 -14.33 -18.17 -3.60
N VAL A 18 -14.95 -18.01 -2.43
CA VAL A 18 -15.35 -16.69 -1.91
C VAL A 18 -14.12 -15.80 -1.72
N THR A 19 -13.04 -16.32 -1.12
CA THR A 19 -11.80 -15.56 -0.94
C THR A 19 -11.23 -15.13 -2.28
N LEU A 20 -11.10 -16.05 -3.25
CA LEU A 20 -10.59 -15.73 -4.59
C LEU A 20 -11.44 -14.66 -5.30
N ALA A 21 -12.76 -14.80 -5.25
CA ALA A 21 -13.68 -13.84 -5.87
C ALA A 21 -13.60 -12.47 -5.17
N ALA A 22 -13.56 -12.44 -3.83
CA ALA A 22 -13.44 -11.22 -3.07
C ALA A 22 -12.11 -10.51 -3.32
N THR A 23 -11.00 -11.26 -3.37
CA THR A 23 -9.68 -10.70 -3.70
C THR A 23 -9.64 -10.13 -5.11
N ALA A 24 -10.21 -10.83 -6.10
CA ALA A 24 -10.28 -10.34 -7.47
C ALA A 24 -11.14 -9.07 -7.57
N LEU A 25 -12.30 -9.04 -6.90
CA LEU A 25 -13.16 -7.86 -6.87
C LEU A 25 -12.45 -6.68 -6.18
N PHE A 26 -11.83 -6.91 -5.03
CA PHE A 26 -11.07 -5.87 -4.33
C PHE A 26 -9.96 -5.30 -5.20
N TRP A 27 -9.19 -6.16 -5.88
CA TRP A 27 -8.15 -5.75 -6.82
C TRP A 27 -8.70 -4.88 -7.94
N LEU A 28 -9.80 -5.28 -8.58
CA LEU A 28 -10.42 -4.49 -9.66
C LEU A 28 -10.95 -3.15 -9.16
N VAL A 29 -11.54 -3.09 -7.97
CA VAL A 29 -12.05 -1.86 -7.35
C VAL A 29 -10.90 -0.89 -7.07
N VAL A 30 -9.83 -1.35 -6.41
CA VAL A 30 -8.66 -0.53 -6.10
C VAL A 30 -8.01 0.00 -7.38
N CYS A 31 -7.94 -0.82 -8.42
CA CYS A 31 -7.40 -0.42 -9.72
C CYS A 31 -8.38 0.33 -10.63
N ARG A 32 -9.56 0.77 -10.15
CA ARG A 32 -10.58 1.47 -10.96
C ARG A 32 -10.90 0.72 -12.28
N TRP A 33 -11.01 -0.60 -12.20
CA TRP A 33 -11.25 -1.52 -13.34
C TRP A 33 -10.11 -1.59 -14.37
N ARG A 34 -8.92 -1.10 -14.05
CA ARG A 34 -7.72 -1.15 -14.91
C ARG A 34 -6.62 -1.96 -14.20
N PRO A 35 -6.71 -3.31 -14.15
CA PRO A 35 -5.87 -4.15 -13.28
C PRO A 35 -4.35 -3.96 -13.47
N TRP A 36 -3.91 -3.54 -14.65
CA TRP A 36 -2.51 -3.23 -14.95
C TRP A 36 -1.97 -1.97 -14.24
N THR A 37 -2.83 -1.13 -13.65
CA THR A 37 -2.40 0.08 -12.92
C THR A 37 -2.13 -0.18 -11.44
N LEU A 38 -2.08 -1.45 -11.00
CA LEU A 38 -1.86 -1.80 -9.59
C LEU A 38 -0.55 -1.21 -9.03
N PHE A 39 0.46 -1.07 -9.89
CA PHE A 39 1.77 -0.54 -9.54
C PHE A 39 2.02 0.86 -10.12
N ASP A 40 1.00 1.48 -10.74
CA ASP A 40 1.11 2.88 -11.16
C ASP A 40 1.10 3.79 -9.93
N VAL A 41 1.69 4.98 -10.06
CA VAL A 41 1.65 6.02 -9.03
C VAL A 41 0.18 6.36 -8.73
N GLY A 42 -0.29 5.99 -7.55
CA GLY A 42 -1.68 6.09 -7.13
C GLY A 42 -1.75 6.53 -5.67
N GLY A 43 -2.92 6.90 -5.15
CA GLY A 43 -3.06 7.49 -3.80
C GLY A 43 -2.56 6.62 -2.62
N PHE A 44 -2.10 5.40 -2.89
CA PHE A 44 -1.49 4.46 -1.93
C PHE A 44 -0.18 3.83 -2.48
N SER A 45 0.49 4.47 -3.43
CA SER A 45 1.72 3.93 -4.04
C SER A 45 2.95 4.09 -3.14
N ALA A 46 4.02 3.35 -3.47
CA ALA A 46 5.29 3.34 -2.73
C ALA A 46 6.23 4.51 -3.08
N ASP A 47 5.72 5.55 -3.76
CA ASP A 47 6.44 6.75 -4.20
C ASP A 47 6.85 7.65 -3.02
N PHE A 48 6.23 7.49 -1.86
CA PHE A 48 6.62 8.20 -0.64
C PHE A 48 8.10 8.01 -0.28
N TYR A 49 8.66 6.81 -0.46
CA TYR A 49 10.09 6.57 -0.24
C TYR A 49 10.97 7.24 -1.29
N ASP A 50 10.47 7.42 -2.52
CA ASP A 50 11.23 8.10 -3.57
C ASP A 50 11.29 9.60 -3.32
N HIS A 51 10.17 10.18 -2.88
CA HIS A 51 10.12 11.57 -2.44
C HIS A 51 10.95 11.80 -1.17
N GLN A 52 10.88 10.89 -0.20
CA GLN A 52 11.71 10.94 1.00
C GLN A 52 13.20 10.84 0.65
N ALA A 53 13.59 9.96 -0.28
CA ALA A 53 14.97 9.88 -0.78
C ALA A 53 15.43 11.18 -1.46
N ARG A 54 14.58 11.82 -2.28
CA ARG A 54 14.89 13.12 -2.89
C ARG A 54 15.03 14.23 -1.84
N SER A 55 14.21 14.24 -0.80
CA SER A 55 14.36 15.18 0.32
C SER A 55 15.68 14.96 1.07
N PHE A 56 16.08 13.71 1.30
CA PHE A 56 17.36 13.38 1.95
C PHE A 56 18.57 13.86 1.15
N TRP A 57 18.51 13.81 -0.19
CA TRP A 57 19.55 14.43 -1.05
C TRP A 57 19.70 15.93 -0.82
N SER A 58 18.60 16.59 -0.45
CA SER A 58 18.58 18.02 -0.11
C SER A 58 18.80 18.28 1.39
N LEU A 59 19.21 17.26 2.15
CA LEU A 59 19.38 17.30 3.61
C LEU A 59 18.09 17.71 4.37
N HIS A 60 16.93 17.41 3.79
CA HIS A 60 15.62 17.68 4.38
C HIS A 60 14.90 16.39 4.76
N PHE A 61 14.18 16.41 5.88
CA PHE A 61 13.32 15.30 6.30
C PHE A 61 11.86 15.50 5.93
N ASP A 62 11.48 16.74 5.58
CA ASP A 62 10.12 17.04 5.16
C ASP A 62 9.88 16.63 3.71
N VAL A 63 8.65 16.20 3.44
CA VAL A 63 8.16 15.86 2.11
C VAL A 63 6.95 16.74 1.76
N PRO A 64 6.62 16.92 0.47
CA PRO A 64 5.41 17.64 0.08
C PRO A 64 4.15 17.04 0.73
N ALA A 65 3.24 17.90 1.20
CA ALA A 65 1.99 17.45 1.84
C ALA A 65 1.14 16.56 0.93
N SER A 66 1.18 16.80 -0.39
CA SER A 66 0.51 15.98 -1.40
C SER A 66 1.04 14.54 -1.46
N VAL A 67 2.30 14.32 -1.09
CA VAL A 67 2.94 13.00 -1.05
C VAL A 67 2.64 12.31 0.28
N ALA A 68 2.69 13.05 1.38
CA ALA A 68 2.46 12.47 2.70
C ALA A 68 1.00 12.02 2.89
N GLY A 69 0.05 12.69 2.23
CA GLY A 69 -1.36 12.32 2.26
C GLY A 69 -1.90 12.23 3.69
N ILE A 70 -2.67 11.18 3.97
CA ILE A 70 -3.21 10.91 5.31
C ILE A 70 -2.16 10.36 6.29
N GLU A 71 -1.01 9.93 5.80
CA GLU A 71 0.08 9.31 6.56
C GLU A 71 1.10 10.34 7.09
N GLY A 72 0.91 11.63 6.74
CA GLY A 72 1.80 12.73 7.09
C GLY A 72 1.48 13.41 8.41
N PHE A 73 2.51 13.76 9.17
CA PHE A 73 2.40 14.64 10.34
C PHE A 73 2.85 16.06 10.01
N LEU A 74 2.01 17.03 10.37
CA LEU A 74 2.34 18.45 10.23
C LEU A 74 3.01 18.96 11.50
N ILE A 75 4.27 19.37 11.40
CA ILE A 75 5.04 19.95 12.50
C ILE A 75 5.69 21.24 11.99
N GLY A 76 5.36 22.38 12.59
CA GLY A 76 5.97 23.67 12.23
C GLY A 76 5.77 24.07 10.75
N GLY A 77 4.65 23.69 10.13
CA GLY A 77 4.34 23.99 8.72
C GLY A 77 5.02 23.06 7.69
N LYS A 78 5.83 22.10 8.16
CA LYS A 78 6.45 21.06 7.33
C LYS A 78 5.75 19.72 7.55
N THR A 79 5.67 18.92 6.50
CA THR A 79 5.03 17.60 6.56
C THR A 79 6.07 16.50 6.61
N TYR A 80 5.93 15.60 7.57
CA TYR A 80 6.87 14.51 7.83
C TYR A 80 6.18 13.16 7.73
N LEU A 81 6.93 12.16 7.31
CA LEU A 81 6.49 10.76 7.31
C LEU A 81 7.03 10.05 8.54
N TYR A 82 6.22 9.16 9.13
CA TYR A 82 6.62 8.36 10.28
C TYR A 82 7.42 7.11 9.93
N TYR A 83 7.51 6.80 8.63
CA TYR A 83 8.31 5.69 8.13
C TYR A 83 9.79 5.97 8.38
N GLY A 84 10.51 4.93 8.84
CA GLY A 84 11.95 5.02 9.04
C GLY A 84 12.71 5.26 7.74
N PRO A 85 13.92 5.86 7.82
CA PRO A 85 14.67 6.31 6.64
C PRO A 85 15.27 5.17 5.80
N PHE A 86 15.33 3.95 6.34
CA PHE A 86 16.06 2.83 5.74
C PHE A 86 15.66 2.56 4.28
N LEU A 87 14.36 2.45 3.99
CA LEU A 87 13.90 2.15 2.63
C LEU A 87 14.10 3.31 1.66
N ALA A 88 14.06 4.55 2.13
CA ALA A 88 14.43 5.72 1.32
C ALA A 88 15.93 5.72 1.00
N LEU A 89 16.79 5.40 1.98
CA LEU A 89 18.24 5.31 1.79
C LEU A 89 18.64 4.19 0.82
N VAL A 90 18.01 3.01 0.91
CA VAL A 90 18.25 1.89 -0.02
C VAL A 90 17.92 2.27 -1.47
N ARG A 91 17.00 3.22 -1.66
CA ARG A 91 16.62 3.72 -2.98
C ARG A 91 17.54 4.82 -3.52
N MET A 92 18.45 5.38 -2.72
CA MET A 92 19.46 6.34 -3.21
C MET A 92 20.55 5.59 -3.98
N PRO A 93 20.36 5.35 -5.30
CA PRO A 93 20.55 6.38 -6.32
C PRO A 93 19.45 6.30 -7.40
N LEU A 94 18.27 6.85 -7.08
CA LEU A 94 17.17 7.05 -8.04
C LEU A 94 17.60 7.85 -9.28
#